data_AF-A0A954T3N1-F1
#
_entry.id   AF-A0A954T3N1-F1
#
_cell.length_a   1.000
_cell.length_b   1.000
_cell.length_c   1.000
_cell.angle_alpha   90.00
_cell.angle_beta   90.00
_cell.angle_gamma   90.00
#
_symmetry.space_group_name_H-M   'P 1'
#
loop_
_entity.id
_entity.type
_entity.pdbx_description
1 polymer ?
#
loop_
_entity_poly.entity_id
_entity_poly.type
_entity_poly.pdbx_seq_one_letter_code
_entity_poly.pdbx_strand_id
1 'polypeptide(L)'
;TIYGRFGTRSHRTEWFGDVSLKGLAAAMQGALKLHANYPANATVLAAKRGPKPDVASPEQYPSLKDQYTDSLNYSGNVVKSCIHCHQIGDAQRDMYRSSGKPLPESLLFPYPHPKAIGLIIDPDQRAVVKEVQADTPAAKAGLQAGDMIQSMNGQPLLSIADIQWVLHQTPA
;
A
#
# COMPACT_ATOMS: atom_id res chain seq x y z
N THR A 1 15.09 -7.00 3.68
CA THR A 1 14.55 -5.63 3.56
C THR A 1 13.41 -5.62 2.55
N ILE A 2 12.60 -4.55 2.44
CA ILE A 2 11.57 -4.40 1.39
C ILE A 2 12.14 -3.54 0.27
N TYR A 3 12.18 -4.06 -0.96
CA TYR A 3 12.64 -3.30 -2.13
C TYR A 3 11.51 -2.51 -2.80
N GLY A 4 10.31 -3.10 -2.87
CA GLY A 4 9.10 -2.41 -3.29
C GLY A 4 7.91 -3.33 -3.27
N ARG A 5 6.75 -2.76 -3.59
CA ARG A 5 5.46 -3.43 -3.68
C ARG A 5 5.01 -3.44 -5.13
N PHE A 6 4.13 -4.36 -5.49
CA PHE A 6 3.46 -4.37 -6.78
C PHE A 6 2.02 -4.84 -6.62
N GLY A 7 1.11 -4.28 -7.42
CA GLY A 7 -0.34 -4.48 -7.30
C GLY A 7 -1.07 -3.14 -7.21
N THR A 8 -2.38 -3.18 -6.99
CA THR A 8 -3.17 -1.99 -6.74
C THR A 8 -4.35 -2.29 -5.81
N ARG A 9 -4.84 -1.27 -5.10
CA ARG A 9 -6.13 -1.28 -4.39
C ARG A 9 -7.31 -0.77 -5.24
N SER A 10 -7.17 -0.79 -6.57
CA SER A 10 -8.24 -0.38 -7.49
C SER A 10 -9.46 -1.31 -7.38
N HIS A 11 -10.61 -0.81 -7.81
CA HIS A 11 -11.81 -1.64 -7.91
C HIS A 11 -11.56 -2.85 -8.82
N ARG A 12 -12.18 -4.00 -8.51
CA ARG A 12 -11.95 -5.29 -9.20
C ARG A 12 -12.18 -5.26 -10.72
N THR A 13 -12.92 -4.28 -11.22
CA THR A 13 -13.22 -4.10 -12.65
C THR A 13 -12.39 -3.00 -13.33
N GLU A 14 -11.66 -2.18 -12.57
CA GLU A 14 -10.99 -0.96 -13.05
C GLU A 14 -9.48 -0.97 -12.81
N TRP A 15 -8.90 -2.15 -12.56
CA TRP A 15 -7.48 -2.30 -12.23
C TRP A 15 -6.56 -2.23 -13.45
N PHE A 16 -7.08 -2.48 -14.66
CA PHE A 16 -6.29 -2.58 -15.89
C PHE A 16 -5.52 -1.30 -16.22
N GLY A 17 -5.97 -0.15 -15.72
CA GLY A 17 -5.28 1.13 -15.89
C GLY A 17 -4.15 1.39 -14.91
N ASP A 18 -4.00 0.56 -13.87
CA ASP A 18 -3.10 0.84 -12.74
C ASP A 18 -1.95 -0.18 -12.62
N VAL A 19 -2.07 -1.37 -13.21
CA VAL A 19 -0.98 -2.38 -13.24
C VAL A 19 -0.95 -3.17 -14.55
N SER A 20 0.24 -3.61 -14.96
CA SER A 20 0.44 -4.51 -16.10
C SER A 20 1.59 -5.50 -15.88
N LEU A 21 1.70 -6.52 -16.75
CA LEU A 21 2.84 -7.44 -16.76
C LEU A 21 4.17 -6.73 -17.11
N LYS A 22 4.13 -5.72 -17.99
CA LYS A 22 5.31 -4.91 -18.31
C LYS A 22 5.74 -4.08 -17.11
N GLY A 23 4.78 -3.46 -16.42
CA GLY A 23 5.03 -2.75 -15.17
C GLY A 23 5.62 -3.65 -14.09
N LEU A 24 5.14 -4.89 -13.96
CA LEU A 24 5.70 -5.87 -13.03
C LEU A 24 7.18 -6.15 -13.37
N ALA A 25 7.50 -6.41 -14.63
CA ALA A 25 8.87 -6.64 -15.07
C ALA A 25 9.76 -5.42 -14.78
N ALA A 26 9.29 -4.20 -15.06
CA ALA A 26 10.01 -2.96 -14.77
C ALA A 26 10.25 -2.76 -13.25
N ALA A 27 9.24 -3.05 -12.42
CA ALA A 27 9.35 -3.01 -10.96
C ALA A 27 10.37 -4.03 -10.45
N MET A 28 10.36 -5.26 -10.97
CA MET A 28 11.33 -6.31 -10.62
C MET A 28 12.77 -5.93 -11.01
N GLN A 29 12.98 -5.36 -12.19
CA GLN A 29 14.29 -4.84 -12.58
C GLN A 29 14.75 -3.71 -11.65
N GLY A 30 13.85 -2.82 -11.24
CA GLY A 30 14.14 -1.79 -10.24
C GLY A 30 14.51 -2.39 -8.88
N ALA A 31 13.83 -3.46 -8.45
CA ALA A 31 14.14 -4.17 -7.23
C ALA A 31 15.55 -4.81 -7.28
N LEU A 32 15.93 -5.42 -8.40
CA LEU A 32 17.27 -5.97 -8.60
C LEU A 32 18.35 -4.88 -8.51
N LYS A 33 18.12 -3.70 -9.10
CA LYS A 33 19.04 -2.56 -8.99
C LYS A 33 19.18 -2.07 -7.54
N LEU A 34 18.08 -1.98 -6.80
CA LEU A 34 18.13 -1.66 -5.37
C LEU A 34 18.87 -2.75 -4.57
N HIS A 35 18.67 -4.02 -4.90
CA HIS A 35 19.33 -5.13 -4.22
C HIS A 35 20.84 -5.15 -4.45
N ALA A 36 21.30 -4.87 -5.67
CA ALA A 36 22.73 -4.82 -6.00
C ALA A 36 23.51 -3.81 -5.15
N ASN A 37 22.85 -2.73 -4.69
CA ASN A 37 23.45 -1.71 -3.83
C ASN A 37 23.27 -1.99 -2.33
N TYR A 38 22.66 -3.11 -1.94
CA TYR A 38 22.47 -3.48 -0.54
C TYR A 38 23.76 -4.11 0.03
N PRO A 39 24.23 -3.75 1.24
CA PRO A 39 23.54 -2.97 2.28
C PRO A 39 23.77 -1.45 2.24
N ALA A 40 24.51 -0.89 1.29
CA ALA A 40 24.83 0.55 1.26
C ALA A 40 23.59 1.46 1.20
N ASN A 41 22.48 0.97 0.65
CA ASN A 41 21.19 1.66 0.62
C ASN A 41 20.19 1.22 1.71
N ALA A 42 20.63 0.55 2.77
CA ALA A 42 19.73 0.02 3.80
C ALA A 42 18.85 1.10 4.45
N THR A 43 19.40 2.30 4.69
CA THR A 43 18.68 3.42 5.32
C THR A 43 17.48 3.88 4.51
N VAL A 44 17.61 4.01 3.18
CA VAL A 44 16.48 4.46 2.32
C VAL A 44 15.42 3.36 2.14
N LEU A 45 15.78 2.10 2.36
CA LEU A 45 14.83 0.98 2.33
C LEU A 45 14.14 0.76 3.68
N ALA A 46 14.72 1.25 4.79
CA ALA A 46 14.13 1.09 6.12
C ALA A 46 12.73 1.74 6.21
N ALA A 47 12.56 2.92 5.61
CA ALA A 47 11.30 3.64 5.56
C ALA A 47 10.19 2.91 4.79
N LYS A 48 10.54 1.91 3.95
CA LYS A 48 9.54 1.06 3.30
C LYS A 48 8.83 0.10 4.26
N ARG A 49 9.35 -0.11 5.46
CA ARG A 49 8.66 -0.86 6.51
C ARG A 49 7.78 0.10 7.29
N GLY A 50 6.52 -0.29 7.50
CA GLY A 50 5.55 0.51 8.24
C GLY A 50 5.79 0.51 9.74
N PRO A 51 4.94 1.27 10.47
CA PRO A 51 4.92 1.21 11.92
C PRO A 51 4.65 -0.23 12.39
N LYS A 52 5.05 -0.50 13.63
CA LYS A 52 4.73 -1.77 14.29
C LYS A 52 3.20 -1.93 14.34
N PRO A 53 2.64 -3.06 13.89
CA PRO A 53 1.21 -3.32 14.01
C PRO A 53 0.76 -3.40 15.48
N ASP A 54 -0.52 -3.12 15.73
CA ASP A 54 -1.13 -3.18 17.07
C ASP A 54 -1.08 -4.60 17.69
N VAL A 55 -1.18 -5.63 16.84
CA VAL A 55 -1.10 -7.05 17.20
C VAL A 55 -0.12 -7.79 16.28
N ALA A 56 0.44 -8.91 16.74
CA ALA A 56 1.46 -9.65 15.97
C ALA A 56 0.92 -10.23 14.65
N SER A 57 -0.35 -10.58 14.60
CA SER A 57 -1.02 -11.20 13.47
C SER A 57 -2.54 -10.92 13.50
N PRO A 58 -3.22 -10.90 12.34
CA PRO A 58 -4.65 -10.57 12.22
C PRO A 58 -5.59 -11.26 13.20
N GLU A 59 -5.44 -12.55 13.41
CA GLU A 59 -6.31 -13.32 14.29
C GLU A 59 -6.18 -12.89 15.75
N GLN A 60 -5.10 -12.23 16.14
CA GLN A 60 -4.89 -11.77 17.52
C GLN A 60 -5.71 -10.53 17.89
N TYR A 61 -6.44 -9.90 16.95
CA TYR A 61 -7.38 -8.85 17.32
C TYR A 61 -8.49 -9.40 18.23
N PRO A 62 -8.93 -8.65 19.27
CA PRO A 62 -9.93 -9.15 20.22
C PRO A 62 -11.24 -9.64 19.59
N SER A 63 -11.68 -9.03 18.49
CA SER A 63 -12.91 -9.43 17.77
C SER A 63 -12.72 -10.64 16.84
N LEU A 64 -11.49 -11.07 16.58
CA LEU A 64 -11.16 -12.15 15.64
C LEU A 64 -10.59 -13.40 16.33
N LYS A 65 -9.95 -13.26 17.50
CA LYS A 65 -9.18 -14.33 18.16
C LYS A 65 -9.92 -15.61 18.48
N ASP A 66 -11.21 -15.53 18.76
CA ASP A 66 -12.03 -16.70 19.12
C ASP A 66 -12.68 -17.34 17.88
N GLN A 67 -12.58 -16.69 16.72
CA GLN A 67 -13.21 -17.11 15.46
C GLN A 67 -12.20 -17.63 14.44
N TYR A 68 -10.96 -17.15 14.50
CA TYR A 68 -9.94 -17.42 13.50
C TYR A 68 -8.64 -17.88 14.15
N THR A 69 -7.86 -18.62 13.38
CA THR A 69 -6.52 -19.08 13.76
C THR A 69 -5.51 -18.68 12.69
N ASP A 70 -4.23 -18.97 12.92
CA ASP A 70 -3.17 -18.81 11.93
C ASP A 70 -3.21 -19.85 10.79
N SER A 71 -4.14 -20.80 10.86
CA SER A 71 -4.23 -21.96 9.97
C SER A 71 -5.59 -22.05 9.27
N LEU A 72 -5.57 -22.47 7.99
CA LEU A 72 -6.78 -22.67 7.19
C LEU A 72 -7.33 -24.10 7.34
N ASN A 73 -8.65 -24.22 7.42
CA ASN A 73 -9.33 -25.51 7.54
C ASN A 73 -9.65 -26.11 6.15
N TYR A 74 -8.65 -26.69 5.49
CA TYR A 74 -8.83 -27.33 4.19
C TYR A 74 -9.64 -28.64 4.25
N SER A 75 -9.70 -29.32 5.39
CA SER A 75 -10.50 -30.53 5.60
C SER A 75 -12.00 -30.25 5.76
N GLY A 76 -12.36 -29.01 6.09
CA GLY A 76 -13.72 -28.57 6.32
C GLY A 76 -14.09 -27.41 5.39
N ASN A 77 -14.71 -26.37 5.96
CA ASN A 77 -15.06 -25.18 5.19
C ASN A 77 -13.92 -24.16 5.23
N VAL A 78 -13.01 -24.24 4.24
CA VAL A 78 -11.86 -23.36 4.13
C VAL A 78 -12.26 -21.88 4.10
N VAL A 79 -13.36 -21.55 3.42
CA VAL A 79 -13.82 -20.16 3.26
C VAL A 79 -14.17 -19.53 4.61
N LYS A 80 -14.81 -20.28 5.51
CA LYS A 80 -15.15 -19.81 6.86
C LYS A 80 -13.93 -19.62 7.77
N SER A 81 -12.78 -20.19 7.43
CA SER A 81 -11.52 -20.01 8.18
C SER A 81 -10.67 -18.83 7.69
N CYS A 82 -11.06 -18.15 6.60
CA CYS A 82 -10.31 -17.03 6.06
C CYS A 82 -10.65 -15.70 6.76
N ILE A 83 -9.62 -14.90 7.03
CA ILE A 83 -9.77 -13.48 7.40
C ILE A 83 -9.59 -12.62 6.14
N HIS A 84 -10.52 -11.70 5.89
CA HIS A 84 -10.48 -10.76 4.78
C HIS A 84 -9.93 -9.39 5.21
N CYS A 85 -9.31 -8.66 4.28
CA CYS A 85 -8.69 -7.36 4.57
C CYS A 85 -9.64 -6.33 5.19
N HIS A 86 -10.94 -6.33 4.86
CA HIS A 86 -11.89 -5.40 5.47
C HIS A 86 -12.13 -5.71 6.96
N GLN A 87 -12.12 -7.00 7.34
CA GLN A 87 -12.28 -7.44 8.73
C GLN A 87 -11.14 -6.93 9.61
N ILE A 88 -9.94 -6.75 9.04
CA ILE A 88 -8.80 -6.16 9.76
C ILE A 88 -9.09 -4.71 10.14
N GLY A 89 -9.60 -3.92 9.20
CA GLY A 89 -9.96 -2.53 9.47
C GLY A 89 -11.09 -2.42 10.49
N ASP A 90 -12.08 -3.31 10.42
CA ASP A 90 -13.16 -3.39 11.41
C ASP A 90 -12.62 -3.74 12.80
N ALA A 91 -11.78 -4.77 12.89
CA ALA A 91 -11.16 -5.21 14.13
C ALA A 91 -10.26 -4.16 14.78
N GLN A 92 -9.51 -3.41 13.98
CA GLN A 92 -8.74 -2.24 14.45
C GLN A 92 -9.67 -1.20 15.07
N ARG A 93 -10.72 -0.77 14.35
CA ARG A 93 -11.67 0.22 14.87
C ARG A 93 -12.34 -0.25 16.15
N ASP A 94 -12.72 -1.52 16.23
CA ASP A 94 -13.36 -2.09 17.42
C ASP A 94 -12.41 -2.15 18.62
N MET A 95 -11.13 -2.45 18.41
CA MET A 95 -10.11 -2.41 19.46
C MET A 95 -9.91 -0.98 20.03
N TYR A 96 -9.87 0.05 19.18
CA TYR A 96 -9.77 1.44 19.64
C TYR A 96 -11.03 1.87 20.40
N ARG A 97 -12.22 1.54 19.87
CA ARG A 97 -13.50 1.85 20.52
C ARG A 97 -13.64 1.17 21.88
N SER A 98 -13.37 -0.13 21.96
CA SER A 98 -13.49 -0.91 23.19
C SER A 98 -12.48 -0.51 24.27
N SER A 99 -11.32 0.04 23.88
CA SER A 99 -10.33 0.59 24.80
C SER A 99 -10.57 2.06 25.20
N GLY A 100 -11.66 2.67 24.72
CA GLY A 100 -12.00 4.08 25.00
C GLY A 100 -11.02 5.08 24.38
N LYS A 101 -10.17 4.64 23.44
CA LYS A 101 -9.19 5.50 22.76
C LYS A 101 -9.85 6.23 21.58
N PRO A 102 -9.44 7.47 21.27
CA PRO A 102 -9.86 8.12 20.04
C PRO A 102 -9.37 7.32 18.82
N LEU A 103 -10.20 7.26 17.78
CA LEU A 103 -9.83 6.62 16.52
C LEU A 103 -8.79 7.50 15.81
N PRO A 104 -7.62 6.96 15.42
CA PRO A 104 -6.65 7.70 14.63
C PRO A 104 -7.25 8.14 13.29
N GLU A 105 -6.90 9.35 12.85
CA GLU A 105 -7.38 9.89 11.58
C GLU A 105 -7.01 8.99 10.38
N SER A 106 -5.80 8.41 10.41
CA SER A 106 -5.32 7.46 9.41
C SER A 106 -6.15 6.17 9.33
N LEU A 107 -6.87 5.81 10.40
CA LEU A 107 -7.79 4.68 10.43
C LEU A 107 -9.20 5.06 9.92
N LEU A 108 -9.58 6.34 10.04
CA LEU A 108 -10.85 6.87 9.57
C LEU A 108 -10.83 7.22 8.09
N PHE A 109 -9.73 7.83 7.62
CA PHE A 109 -9.61 8.39 6.30
C PHE A 109 -8.40 7.82 5.54
N PRO A 110 -8.42 6.52 5.17
CA PRO A 110 -7.36 5.96 4.37
C PRO A 110 -7.47 6.46 2.91
N TYR A 111 -6.48 7.23 2.44
CA TYR A 111 -6.42 7.73 1.06
C TYR A 111 -5.25 7.16 0.26
N PRO A 112 -5.19 5.84 -0.02
CA PRO A 112 -4.03 5.29 -0.71
C PRO A 112 -4.02 5.64 -2.20
N HIS A 113 -5.16 5.85 -2.86
CA HIS A 113 -5.17 5.86 -4.32
C HIS A 113 -4.63 7.19 -4.90
N PRO A 114 -3.59 7.19 -5.77
CA PRO A 114 -2.99 8.42 -6.30
C PRO A 114 -3.96 9.33 -7.06
N LYS A 115 -4.99 8.75 -7.70
CA LYS A 115 -6.10 9.50 -8.30
C LYS A 115 -6.79 10.47 -7.32
N ALA A 116 -6.80 10.21 -6.02
CA ALA A 116 -7.37 11.11 -5.01
C ALA A 116 -6.65 12.47 -4.93
N ILE A 117 -5.37 12.52 -5.34
CA ILE A 117 -4.58 13.76 -5.43
C ILE A 117 -4.38 14.22 -6.88
N GLY A 118 -5.12 13.62 -7.83
CA GLY A 118 -5.04 13.95 -9.25
C GLY A 118 -3.86 13.32 -10.00
N LEU A 119 -3.23 12.28 -9.44
CA LEU A 119 -2.07 11.63 -10.02
C LEU A 119 -2.46 10.31 -10.71
N ILE A 120 -2.21 10.20 -12.02
CA ILE A 120 -2.38 8.96 -12.79
C ILE A 120 -0.99 8.43 -13.16
N ILE A 121 -0.72 7.20 -12.80
CA ILE A 121 0.58 6.53 -13.02
C ILE A 121 0.46 5.62 -14.25
N ASP A 122 1.52 5.57 -15.04
CA ASP A 122 1.65 4.66 -16.17
C ASP A 122 1.76 3.21 -15.66
N PRO A 123 0.82 2.31 -16.01
CA PRO A 123 0.85 0.93 -15.55
C PRO A 123 1.98 0.09 -16.15
N ASP A 124 2.58 0.53 -17.27
CA ASP A 124 3.64 -0.18 -17.98
C ASP A 124 5.05 0.25 -17.53
N GLN A 125 5.16 1.35 -16.76
CA GLN A 125 6.44 1.94 -16.39
C GLN A 125 6.64 2.09 -14.89
N ARG A 126 7.91 2.19 -14.48
CA ARG A 126 8.28 2.30 -13.07
C ARG A 126 8.04 3.72 -12.55
N ALA A 127 6.92 3.93 -11.86
CA ALA A 127 6.56 5.18 -11.18
C ALA A 127 6.59 6.42 -12.09
N VAL A 128 6.19 6.25 -13.35
CA VAL A 128 6.10 7.34 -14.32
C VAL A 128 4.69 7.92 -14.30
N VAL A 129 4.59 9.24 -14.32
CA VAL A 129 3.34 9.97 -14.36
C VAL A 129 2.79 9.90 -15.79
N LYS A 130 1.60 9.33 -15.94
CA LYS A 130 0.90 9.29 -17.23
C LYS A 130 0.13 10.59 -17.47
N GLU A 131 -0.54 11.08 -16.44
CA GLU A 131 -1.41 12.25 -16.50
C GLU A 131 -1.52 12.88 -15.12
N VAL A 132 -1.69 14.21 -15.10
CA VAL A 132 -2.01 14.99 -13.91
C VAL A 132 -3.31 15.74 -14.17
N GLN A 133 -4.29 15.56 -13.30
CA GLN A 133 -5.58 16.23 -13.43
C GLN A 133 -5.47 17.70 -13.03
N ALA A 134 -6.10 18.59 -13.81
CA ALA A 134 -6.15 20.02 -13.51
C ALA A 134 -6.81 20.29 -12.13
N ASP A 135 -6.42 21.40 -11.50
CA ASP A 135 -6.96 21.87 -10.22
C ASP A 135 -6.80 20.92 -9.01
N THR A 136 -5.92 19.92 -9.12
CA THR A 136 -5.64 18.95 -8.05
C THR A 136 -4.35 19.28 -7.27
N PRO A 137 -4.12 18.65 -6.09
CA PRO A 137 -2.84 18.79 -5.38
C PRO A 137 -1.61 18.42 -6.22
N ALA A 138 -1.69 17.39 -7.07
CA ALA A 138 -0.59 17.01 -7.96
C ALA A 138 -0.28 18.11 -8.99
N ALA A 139 -1.31 18.73 -9.58
CA ALA A 139 -1.12 19.86 -10.50
C ALA A 139 -0.52 21.08 -9.80
N LYS A 140 -1.00 21.42 -8.60
CA LYS A 140 -0.45 22.53 -7.79
C LYS A 140 1.00 22.29 -7.37
N ALA A 141 1.40 21.03 -7.21
CA ALA A 141 2.78 20.63 -6.95
C ALA A 141 3.68 20.70 -8.21
N GLY A 142 3.11 20.98 -9.38
CA GLY A 142 3.85 21.12 -10.63
C GLY A 142 4.26 19.81 -11.27
N LEU A 143 3.67 18.67 -10.86
CA LEU A 143 3.90 17.38 -11.53
C LEU A 143 3.34 17.42 -12.96
N GLN A 144 4.02 16.71 -13.86
CA GLN A 144 3.67 16.67 -15.27
C GLN A 144 3.68 15.24 -15.82
N ALA A 145 2.93 15.02 -16.91
CA ALA A 145 3.03 13.78 -17.65
C ALA A 145 4.47 13.56 -18.15
N GLY A 146 4.98 12.34 -17.97
CA GLY A 146 6.35 11.96 -18.29
C GLY A 146 7.32 12.04 -17.11
N ASP A 147 6.95 12.67 -15.98
CA ASP A 147 7.78 12.68 -14.78
C ASP A 147 8.01 11.26 -14.25
N MET A 148 9.27 10.92 -13.95
CA MET A 148 9.60 9.69 -13.23
C MET A 148 9.84 9.99 -11.75
N ILE A 149 8.90 9.61 -10.90
CA ILE A 149 9.00 9.85 -9.46
C ILE A 149 10.03 8.87 -8.87
N GLN A 150 11.22 9.37 -8.56
CA GLN A 150 12.31 8.55 -8.00
C GLN A 150 12.02 8.08 -6.58
N SER A 151 11.49 8.98 -5.74
CA SER A 151 11.19 8.73 -4.34
C SER A 151 10.00 9.54 -3.83
N MET A 152 9.29 9.01 -2.84
CA MET A 152 8.25 9.72 -2.11
C MET A 152 8.40 9.46 -0.61
N ASN A 153 8.35 10.51 0.21
CA ASN A 153 8.60 10.44 1.65
C ASN A 153 9.86 9.61 2.01
N GLY A 154 10.97 9.88 1.31
CA GLY A 154 12.26 9.22 1.51
C GLY A 154 12.37 7.78 1.00
N GLN A 155 11.31 7.22 0.39
CA GLN A 155 11.28 5.83 -0.08
C GLN A 155 11.42 5.78 -1.60
N PRO A 156 12.34 4.96 -2.17
CA PRO A 156 12.41 4.77 -3.61
C PRO A 156 11.13 4.11 -4.13
N LEU A 157 10.63 4.48 -5.31
CA LEU A 157 9.36 3.97 -5.84
C LEU A 157 9.59 2.99 -6.99
N LEU A 158 8.94 1.82 -6.92
CA LEU A 158 8.99 0.81 -7.98
C LEU A 158 7.66 0.62 -8.72
N SER A 159 6.54 1.05 -8.14
CA SER A 159 5.22 0.92 -8.75
C SER A 159 4.19 1.82 -8.10
N ILE A 160 2.97 1.83 -8.63
CA ILE A 160 1.81 2.49 -8.00
C ILE A 160 1.56 1.97 -6.56
N ALA A 161 1.87 0.71 -6.25
CA ALA A 161 1.68 0.15 -4.92
C ALA A 161 2.61 0.77 -3.87
N ASP A 162 3.82 1.21 -4.26
CA ASP A 162 4.69 1.97 -3.36
C ASP A 162 4.13 3.38 -3.11
N ILE A 163 3.55 4.02 -4.13
CA ILE A 163 2.88 5.32 -3.98
C ILE A 163 1.66 5.16 -3.06
N GLN A 164 0.83 4.13 -3.29
CA GLN A 164 -0.31 3.81 -2.45
C GLN A 164 0.09 3.54 -1.01
N TRP A 165 1.23 2.88 -0.81
CA TRP A 165 1.79 2.66 0.51
C TRP A 165 2.17 3.96 1.20
N VAL A 166 2.86 4.87 0.51
CA VAL A 166 3.25 6.16 1.09
C VAL A 166 2.02 6.99 1.43
N LEU A 167 1.08 7.13 0.49
CA LEU A 167 -0.16 7.88 0.71
C LEU A 167 -1.03 7.30 1.82
N HIS A 168 -1.05 5.97 2.00
CA HIS A 168 -1.79 5.33 3.09
C HIS A 168 -1.26 5.71 4.50
N GLN A 169 -0.02 6.18 4.59
CA GLN A 169 0.60 6.58 5.85
C GLN A 169 0.61 8.10 6.05
N THR A 170 0.20 8.86 5.03
CA THR A 170 0.09 10.32 5.13
C THR A 170 -1.14 10.67 5.97
N PRO A 171 -1.02 11.57 6.95
CA PRO A 171 -2.19 12.16 7.62
C PRO A 171 -3.15 12.79 6.61
N ALA A 172 -4.45 12.82 6.92
CA ALA A 172 -5.43 13.47 6.07
C ALA A 172 -5.32 15.01 6.12
#